data_AF-W8CL49-F1
#
_entry.id   AF-W8CL49-F1
#
_cell.length_a   1.000
_cell.length_b   1.000
_cell.length_c   1.000
_cell.angle_alpha   90.00
_cell.angle_beta   90.00
_cell.angle_gamma   90.00
#
_symmetry.space_group_name_H-M   'P 1'
#
loop_
_entity.id
_entity.type
_entity.pdbx_description
1 polymer ?
#
loop_
_entity_poly.entity_id
_entity_poly.type
_entity_poly.pdbx_seq_one_letter_code
_entity_poly.pdbx_strand_id
1 'polypeptide(L)'
;AEPVYPDQLRLFSLGQEVCGDKYRPVTREEAQSVKSNIINMMGQWQISGLANGWVIMGPGYNGEIKPGSASNTWCYPVNPVTGEIPTLSALDIPDGDEVDVQWRLVHDSANFIKPTSYLAHYLGYAWVGGNHSQYVGEDMDVTRDGDGWVIRGNNDGGCEGYRCGEKTAIKVSNFAYNLDPDSFKHGDVTQSDRQLVK
;
A
#
# COMPACT_ATOMS: atom_id res chain seq x y z
N ALA A 1 19.70 -9.35 -7.80
CA ALA A 1 19.67 -7.88 -7.88
C ALA A 1 18.86 -7.39 -6.69
N GLU A 2 19.24 -6.27 -6.09
CA GLU A 2 18.37 -5.60 -5.11
C GLU A 2 17.04 -5.23 -5.77
N PRO A 3 15.92 -5.25 -5.04
CA PRO A 3 14.61 -4.90 -5.60
C PRO A 3 14.61 -3.46 -6.13
N VAL A 4 14.00 -3.26 -7.30
CA VAL A 4 13.76 -1.94 -7.89
C VAL A 4 12.41 -1.46 -7.41
N TYR A 5 12.36 -0.32 -6.74
CA TYR A 5 11.12 0.28 -6.28
C TYR A 5 10.51 1.18 -7.37
N PRO A 6 9.33 0.85 -7.92
CA PRO A 6 8.81 1.55 -9.10
C PRO A 6 8.49 3.04 -8.91
N ASP A 7 8.13 3.44 -7.69
CA ASP A 7 7.83 4.82 -7.29
C ASP A 7 9.08 5.75 -7.30
N GLN A 8 10.27 5.16 -7.17
CA GLN A 8 11.56 5.84 -7.26
C GLN A 8 12.08 5.99 -8.70
N LEU A 9 11.43 5.38 -9.70
CA LEU A 9 11.80 5.56 -11.10
C LEU A 9 11.50 6.98 -11.58
N ARG A 10 12.38 7.49 -12.44
CA ARG A 10 12.21 8.81 -13.09
C ARG A 10 12.61 8.73 -14.56
N LEU A 11 11.83 9.41 -15.39
CA LEU A 11 12.14 9.58 -16.81
C LEU A 11 12.84 10.92 -17.03
N PHE A 12 14.04 10.89 -17.61
CA PHE A 12 14.80 12.08 -17.96
C PHE A 12 14.84 12.28 -19.47
N SER A 13 14.82 13.53 -19.92
CA SER A 13 14.93 13.90 -21.35
C SER A 13 16.20 14.71 -21.60
N LEU A 14 17.34 14.18 -21.16
CA LEU A 14 18.65 14.86 -21.18
C LEU A 14 19.59 14.35 -22.29
N GLY A 15 19.12 13.43 -23.14
CA GLY A 15 19.92 12.73 -24.14
C GLY A 15 19.96 11.22 -23.91
N GLN A 16 20.57 10.52 -24.86
CA GLN A 16 20.68 9.05 -24.84
C GLN A 16 21.47 8.59 -23.62
N GLU A 17 20.85 7.76 -22.79
CA GLU A 17 21.44 7.18 -21.56
C GLU A 17 21.91 8.24 -20.55
N VAL A 18 21.39 9.47 -20.65
CA VAL A 18 21.70 10.57 -19.72
C VAL A 18 20.62 10.66 -18.65
N CYS A 19 21.05 10.60 -17.39
CA CYS A 19 20.24 10.78 -16.20
C CYS A 19 20.62 12.07 -15.47
N GLY A 20 19.72 12.57 -14.61
CA GLY A 20 20.05 13.68 -13.71
C GLY A 20 21.02 13.26 -12.60
N ASP A 21 21.51 14.24 -11.85
CA ASP A 21 22.44 14.02 -10.74
C ASP A 21 21.90 13.00 -9.73
N LYS A 22 22.77 12.06 -9.31
CA LYS A 22 22.46 10.94 -8.40
C LYS A 22 21.53 9.86 -8.98
N TYR A 23 21.30 9.86 -10.29
CA TYR A 23 20.58 8.80 -10.97
C TYR A 23 21.46 8.07 -11.97
N ARG A 24 21.14 6.81 -12.23
CA ARG A 24 21.77 5.97 -13.26
C ARG A 24 20.71 5.40 -14.21
N PRO A 25 21.07 5.09 -15.47
CA PRO A 25 20.16 4.39 -16.37
C PRO A 25 19.74 3.03 -15.79
N VAL A 26 18.45 2.71 -15.94
CA VAL A 26 17.88 1.40 -15.55
C VAL A 26 18.36 0.33 -16.52
N THR A 27 18.78 -0.82 -16.02
CA THR A 27 19.20 -1.93 -16.88
C THR A 27 18.01 -2.67 -17.48
N ARG A 28 18.25 -3.52 -18.49
CA ARG A 28 17.22 -4.36 -19.08
C ARG A 28 16.59 -5.29 -18.04
N GLU A 29 17.40 -5.92 -17.19
CA GLU A 29 16.95 -6.88 -16.18
C GLU A 29 16.11 -6.20 -15.10
N GLU A 30 16.50 -4.99 -14.70
CA GLU A 30 15.72 -4.14 -13.78
C GLU A 30 14.40 -3.69 -14.40
N ALA A 31 14.42 -3.23 -15.65
CA ALA A 31 13.19 -2.85 -16.34
C ALA A 31 12.23 -4.03 -16.52
N GLN A 32 12.76 -5.24 -16.72
CA GLN A 32 11.94 -6.45 -16.85
C GLN A 32 11.26 -6.84 -15.53
N SER A 33 11.88 -6.62 -14.37
CA SER A 33 11.30 -6.99 -13.07
C SER A 33 10.11 -6.09 -12.68
N VAL A 34 10.08 -4.85 -13.16
CA VAL A 34 9.01 -3.86 -12.88
C VAL A 34 8.35 -3.34 -14.17
N LYS A 35 8.34 -4.17 -15.21
CA LYS A 35 7.88 -3.81 -16.56
C LYS A 35 6.48 -3.21 -16.57
N SER A 36 5.53 -3.82 -15.86
CA SER A 36 4.13 -3.35 -15.78
C SER A 36 4.05 -1.94 -15.19
N ASN A 37 4.83 -1.64 -14.16
CA ASN A 37 4.87 -0.31 -13.56
C ASN A 37 5.45 0.73 -14.53
N ILE A 38 6.55 0.40 -15.23
CA ILE A 38 7.16 1.31 -16.20
C ILE A 38 6.19 1.65 -17.33
N ILE A 39 5.55 0.65 -17.94
CA ILE A 39 4.67 0.89 -19.10
C ILE A 39 3.42 1.69 -18.71
N ASN A 40 2.94 1.57 -17.47
CA ASN A 40 1.81 2.35 -16.96
C ASN A 40 2.14 3.85 -16.81
N MET A 41 3.43 4.20 -16.74
CA MET A 41 3.90 5.59 -16.72
C MET A 41 4.24 6.14 -18.11
N MET A 42 4.09 5.34 -19.17
CA MET A 42 4.49 5.71 -20.54
C MET A 42 3.27 6.05 -21.40
N GLY A 43 3.46 6.98 -22.33
CA GLY A 43 2.50 7.20 -23.41
C GLY A 43 2.36 5.96 -24.30
N GLN A 44 1.20 5.80 -24.94
CA GLN A 44 0.84 4.59 -25.69
C GLN A 44 1.93 4.13 -26.68
N TRP A 45 2.50 5.07 -27.42
CA TRP A 45 3.54 4.81 -28.43
C TRP A 45 4.91 5.36 -28.05
N GLN A 46 5.12 5.67 -26.77
CA GLN A 46 6.38 6.19 -26.27
C GLN A 46 7.48 5.13 -26.39
N ILE A 47 8.71 5.55 -26.70
CA ILE A 47 9.90 4.71 -26.65
C ILE A 47 10.88 5.43 -25.74
N SER A 48 11.45 4.73 -24.76
CA SER A 48 12.37 5.31 -23.79
C SER A 48 13.60 4.44 -23.58
N GLY A 49 14.74 5.09 -23.42
CA GLY A 49 16.05 4.47 -23.28
C GLY A 49 16.24 3.77 -21.95
N LEU A 50 16.99 2.69 -21.99
CA LEU A 50 17.54 1.93 -20.88
C LEU A 50 19.07 1.90 -21.05
N ALA A 51 19.77 1.40 -20.04
CA ALA A 51 21.23 1.24 -20.10
C ALA A 51 21.67 0.34 -21.26
N ASN A 52 22.86 0.61 -21.80
CA ASN A 52 23.58 -0.24 -22.75
C ASN A 52 22.86 -0.46 -24.09
N GLY A 53 22.26 0.59 -24.66
CA GLY A 53 21.62 0.55 -25.97
C GLY A 53 20.34 -0.29 -26.02
N TRP A 54 19.60 -0.33 -24.91
CA TRP A 54 18.28 -0.94 -24.83
C TRP A 54 17.20 0.13 -24.76
N VAL A 55 15.99 -0.21 -25.19
CA VAL A 55 14.80 0.62 -25.03
C VAL A 55 13.64 -0.22 -24.51
N ILE A 56 12.75 0.42 -23.76
CA ILE A 56 11.41 -0.07 -23.42
C ILE A 56 10.39 0.74 -24.20
N MET A 57 9.42 0.07 -24.80
CA MET A 57 8.34 0.70 -25.57
C MET A 57 7.04 0.76 -24.75
N GLY A 58 6.16 1.69 -25.09
CA GLY A 58 4.88 1.90 -24.41
C GLY A 58 3.89 0.76 -24.59
N PRO A 59 2.71 0.86 -23.95
CA PRO A 59 1.71 -0.22 -23.94
C PRO A 59 1.15 -0.54 -25.33
N GLY A 60 1.13 0.39 -26.28
CA GLY A 60 0.76 0.13 -27.68
C GLY A 60 1.69 -0.86 -28.39
N TYR A 61 2.92 -1.03 -27.88
CA TYR A 61 3.87 -2.04 -28.32
C TYR A 61 4.04 -3.19 -27.31
N ASN A 62 3.03 -3.43 -26.46
CA ASN A 62 3.03 -4.50 -25.45
C ASN A 62 4.21 -4.40 -24.44
N GLY A 63 4.77 -3.21 -24.25
CA GLY A 63 5.90 -3.06 -23.34
C GLY A 63 7.18 -3.74 -23.81
N GLU A 64 7.36 -3.98 -25.11
CA GLU A 64 8.53 -4.71 -25.62
C GLU A 64 9.84 -4.01 -25.20
N ILE A 65 10.81 -4.80 -24.74
CA ILE A 65 12.16 -4.36 -24.41
C ILE A 65 13.11 -4.93 -25.47
N LYS A 66 13.80 -4.05 -26.20
CA LYS A 66 14.64 -4.45 -27.34
C LYS A 66 15.87 -3.55 -27.50
N PRO A 67 16.88 -3.95 -28.29
CA PRO A 67 17.99 -3.07 -28.64
C PRO A 67 17.50 -1.83 -29.41
N GLY A 68 18.04 -0.67 -29.07
CA GLY A 68 17.66 0.60 -29.70
C GLY A 68 18.25 1.82 -28.99
N SER A 69 17.84 3.00 -29.41
CA SER A 69 18.20 4.27 -28.78
C SER A 69 16.98 5.19 -28.67
N ALA A 70 17.01 6.07 -27.67
CA ALA A 70 16.00 7.10 -27.46
C ALA A 70 16.65 8.35 -26.84
N SER A 71 16.00 9.50 -26.99
CA SER A 71 16.47 10.79 -26.44
C SER A 71 16.12 10.99 -24.97
N ASN A 72 15.20 10.19 -24.45
CA ASN A 72 14.82 10.11 -23.04
C ASN A 72 15.26 8.77 -22.44
N THR A 73 15.53 8.74 -21.14
CA THR A 73 16.09 7.59 -20.43
C THR A 73 15.34 7.34 -19.13
N TRP A 74 14.95 6.09 -18.88
CA TRP A 74 14.48 5.65 -17.57
C TRP A 74 15.67 5.50 -16.63
N CYS A 75 15.59 6.20 -15.50
CA CYS A 75 16.66 6.29 -14.53
C CYS A 75 16.17 5.92 -13.14
N TYR A 76 17.10 5.41 -12.34
CA TYR A 76 16.88 5.00 -10.96
C TYR A 76 17.96 5.62 -10.06
N PRO A 77 17.65 5.97 -8.80
CA PRO A 77 18.65 6.54 -7.89
C PRO A 77 19.86 5.61 -7.74
N VAL A 78 21.05 6.20 -7.66
CA VAL A 78 22.27 5.46 -7.34
C VAL A 78 22.22 4.92 -5.91
N ASN A 79 21.62 5.68 -4.99
CA ASN A 79 21.33 5.28 -3.62
C ASN A 79 19.82 5.37 -3.39
N PRO A 80 19.05 4.30 -3.65
CA PRO A 80 17.61 4.31 -3.45
C PRO A 80 17.26 4.37 -1.96
N VAL A 81 16.08 4.92 -1.66
CA VAL A 81 15.48 4.72 -0.33
C VAL A 81 15.11 3.25 -0.24
N THR A 82 15.58 2.56 0.80
CA THR A 82 15.28 1.14 1.00
C THR A 82 14.26 0.95 2.10
N GLY A 83 13.54 -0.18 2.07
CA GLY A 83 12.57 -0.51 3.11
C GLY A 83 11.26 0.26 3.02
N GLU A 84 10.77 0.49 1.80
CA GLU A 84 9.39 0.94 1.59
C GLU A 84 8.41 0.01 2.31
N ILE A 85 7.35 0.60 2.86
CA ILE A 85 6.29 -0.15 3.50
C ILE A 85 5.62 -1.01 2.42
N PRO A 86 5.67 -2.35 2.51
CA PRO A 86 5.09 -3.20 1.49
C PRO A 86 3.57 -2.98 1.39
N THR A 87 3.06 -2.85 0.18
CA THR A 87 1.62 -2.89 -0.09
C THR A 87 1.14 -4.33 0.01
N LEU A 88 0.39 -4.64 1.07
CA LEU A 88 -0.28 -5.93 1.25
C LEU A 88 -1.58 -5.97 0.45
N SER A 89 -2.10 -7.18 0.22
CA SER A 89 -3.43 -7.36 -0.35
C SER A 89 -4.50 -6.72 0.53
N ALA A 90 -5.60 -6.27 -0.10
CA ALA A 90 -6.74 -5.71 0.61
C ALA A 90 -7.34 -6.73 1.61
N LEU A 91 -7.83 -6.23 2.74
CA LEU A 91 -8.64 -6.99 3.70
C LEU A 91 -10.10 -6.84 3.31
N ASP A 92 -10.69 -7.88 2.74
CA ASP A 92 -12.10 -7.89 2.35
C ASP A 92 -12.99 -8.07 3.59
N ILE A 93 -13.78 -7.04 3.92
CA ILE A 93 -14.82 -7.12 4.95
C ILE A 93 -16.17 -7.35 4.25
N PRO A 94 -16.95 -8.37 4.63
CA PRO A 94 -18.26 -8.62 4.05
C PRO A 94 -19.18 -7.40 4.19
N ASP A 95 -20.02 -7.22 3.17
CA ASP A 95 -21.05 -6.18 3.17
C ASP A 95 -21.99 -6.30 4.38
N GLY A 96 -22.48 -5.16 4.86
CA GLY A 96 -23.25 -5.04 6.08
C GLY A 96 -23.49 -3.59 6.47
N ASP A 97 -24.18 -3.38 7.59
CA ASP A 97 -24.40 -2.03 8.10
C ASP A 97 -23.06 -1.38 8.50
N GLU A 98 -23.01 -0.05 8.51
CA GLU A 98 -21.81 0.72 8.86
C GLU A 98 -21.15 0.23 10.15
N VAL A 99 -21.97 0.02 11.20
CA VAL A 99 -21.50 -0.44 12.51
C VAL A 99 -20.94 -1.86 12.44
N ASP A 100 -21.51 -2.75 11.62
CA ASP A 100 -21.03 -4.12 11.48
C ASP A 100 -19.66 -4.17 10.81
N VAL A 101 -19.48 -3.37 9.74
CA VAL A 101 -18.21 -3.25 9.03
C VAL A 101 -17.13 -2.70 9.96
N GLN A 102 -17.44 -1.62 10.69
CA GLN A 102 -16.51 -1.02 11.66
C GLN A 102 -16.18 -2.00 12.79
N TRP A 103 -17.19 -2.66 13.36
CA TRP A 103 -17.02 -3.63 14.44
C TRP A 103 -16.06 -4.74 14.02
N ARG A 104 -16.24 -5.31 12.83
CA ARG A 104 -15.37 -6.38 12.30
C ARG A 104 -13.93 -5.94 12.18
N LEU A 105 -13.69 -4.71 11.71
CA LEU A 105 -12.36 -4.13 11.61
C LEU A 105 -11.71 -3.97 12.98
N VAL A 106 -12.37 -3.30 13.93
CA VAL A 106 -11.75 -2.93 15.21
C VAL A 106 -11.63 -4.10 16.20
N HIS A 107 -12.36 -5.20 15.97
CA HIS A 107 -12.24 -6.45 16.74
C HIS A 107 -11.32 -7.48 16.07
N ASP A 108 -10.73 -7.18 14.91
CA ASP A 108 -9.75 -8.06 14.29
C ASP A 108 -8.40 -7.95 15.03
N SER A 109 -8.09 -8.96 15.84
CA SER A 109 -6.86 -8.99 16.61
C SER A 109 -5.60 -9.03 15.74
N ALA A 110 -5.62 -9.83 14.68
CA ALA A 110 -4.44 -10.11 13.87
C ALA A 110 -4.14 -9.00 12.87
N ASN A 111 -5.18 -8.44 12.24
CA ASN A 111 -5.04 -7.47 11.17
C ASN A 111 -5.17 -6.01 11.64
N PHE A 112 -5.72 -5.76 12.84
CA PHE A 112 -5.94 -4.39 13.33
C PHE A 112 -5.36 -4.12 14.72
N ILE A 113 -5.81 -4.86 15.76
CA ILE A 113 -5.43 -4.57 17.16
C ILE A 113 -3.92 -4.74 17.37
N LYS A 114 -3.34 -5.89 17.01
CA LYS A 114 -1.91 -6.14 17.22
C LYS A 114 -1.03 -5.20 16.38
N PRO A 115 -1.25 -5.02 15.05
CA PRO A 115 -0.43 -4.10 14.25
C PRO A 115 -0.46 -2.65 14.76
N THR A 116 -1.64 -2.11 15.11
CA THR A 116 -1.75 -0.73 15.61
C THR A 116 -1.15 -0.59 17.02
N SER A 117 -1.26 -1.62 17.86
CA SER A 117 -0.59 -1.65 19.17
C SER A 117 0.92 -1.69 19.04
N TYR A 118 1.47 -2.50 18.14
CA TYR A 118 2.90 -2.52 17.85
C TYR A 118 3.39 -1.19 17.27
N LEU A 119 2.61 -0.54 16.40
CA LEU A 119 2.94 0.80 15.90
C LEU A 119 3.10 1.80 17.06
N ALA A 120 2.13 1.87 17.98
CA ALA A 120 2.23 2.74 19.15
C ALA A 120 3.42 2.38 20.04
N HIS A 121 3.64 1.08 20.29
CA HIS A 121 4.78 0.60 21.08
C HIS A 121 6.13 1.01 20.47
N TYR A 122 6.32 0.81 19.17
CA TYR A 122 7.56 1.18 18.48
C TYR A 122 7.80 2.70 18.41
N LEU A 123 6.73 3.50 18.47
CA LEU A 123 6.82 4.96 18.61
C LEU A 123 7.10 5.42 20.05
N GLY A 124 7.20 4.50 21.01
CA GLY A 124 7.55 4.79 22.40
C GLY A 124 6.37 5.06 23.33
N TYR A 125 5.14 4.77 22.90
CA TYR A 125 3.98 4.83 23.79
C TYR A 125 4.06 3.73 24.85
N ALA A 126 3.74 4.10 26.10
CA ALA A 126 3.86 3.20 27.24
C ALA A 126 2.59 2.35 27.43
N TRP A 127 2.76 1.15 28.00
CA TRP A 127 1.65 0.32 28.46
C TRP A 127 0.59 0.01 27.37
N VAL A 128 1.04 -0.49 26.22
CA VAL A 128 0.19 -0.87 25.08
C VAL A 128 -0.23 -2.34 25.16
N GLY A 129 -0.90 -2.70 26.26
CA GLY A 129 -1.34 -4.06 26.58
C GLY A 129 -2.12 -4.05 27.89
N GLY A 130 -2.99 -5.05 28.10
CA GLY A 130 -3.75 -5.19 29.34
C GLY A 130 -2.97 -5.82 30.48
N ASN A 131 -3.56 -5.80 31.67
CA ASN A 131 -2.94 -6.30 32.90
C ASN A 131 -2.79 -7.83 32.92
N HIS A 132 -3.58 -8.56 32.13
CA HIS A 132 -3.61 -10.02 32.12
C HIS A 132 -2.77 -10.65 30.99
N SER A 133 -1.99 -9.84 30.26
CA SER A 133 -0.99 -10.34 29.30
C SER A 133 0.36 -9.64 29.47
N GLN A 134 1.41 -10.33 29.05
CA GLN A 134 2.77 -9.80 29.00
C GLN A 134 3.15 -9.26 27.61
N TYR A 135 2.24 -9.34 26.64
CA TYR A 135 2.51 -9.04 25.24
C TYR A 135 1.77 -7.78 24.76
N VAL A 136 2.40 -7.03 23.87
CA VAL A 136 1.83 -5.84 23.24
C VAL A 136 0.60 -6.21 22.41
N GLY A 137 -0.48 -5.43 22.57
CA GLY A 137 -1.73 -5.62 21.83
C GLY A 137 -2.55 -6.84 22.26
N GLU A 138 -2.24 -7.44 23.41
CA GLU A 138 -3.07 -8.46 24.04
C GLU A 138 -3.80 -7.90 25.26
N ASP A 139 -4.91 -8.56 25.65
CA ASP A 139 -5.79 -8.11 26.73
C ASP A 139 -6.27 -6.65 26.51
N MET A 140 -6.73 -6.37 25.28
CA MET A 140 -7.19 -5.05 24.87
C MET A 140 -8.72 -5.01 24.90
N ASP A 141 -9.28 -4.03 25.60
CA ASP A 141 -10.70 -3.72 25.55
C ASP A 141 -11.01 -2.83 24.36
N VAL A 142 -12.03 -3.20 23.59
CA VAL A 142 -12.55 -2.41 22.48
C VAL A 142 -13.92 -1.85 22.88
N THR A 143 -14.02 -0.53 22.91
CA THR A 143 -15.24 0.17 23.34
C THR A 143 -15.63 1.23 22.35
N ARG A 144 -16.94 1.48 22.21
CA ARG A 144 -17.44 2.56 21.36
C ARG A 144 -17.41 3.89 22.12
N ASP A 145 -16.93 4.95 21.48
CA ASP A 145 -16.81 6.31 22.03
C ASP A 145 -17.39 7.30 21.01
N GLY A 146 -18.69 7.61 21.16
CA GLY A 146 -19.45 8.40 20.17
C GLY A 146 -19.49 7.73 18.80
N ASP A 147 -19.02 8.45 17.78
CA ASP A 147 -18.92 7.99 16.38
C ASP A 147 -17.64 7.19 16.10
N GLY A 148 -16.81 6.95 17.12
CA GLY A 148 -15.55 6.23 17.00
C GLY A 148 -15.44 5.02 17.93
N TRP A 149 -14.26 4.41 17.90
CA TRP A 149 -13.89 3.26 18.71
C TRP A 149 -12.59 3.54 19.47
N VAL A 150 -12.48 3.02 20.68
CA VAL A 150 -11.30 3.11 21.52
C VAL A 150 -10.83 1.71 21.86
N ILE A 151 -9.58 1.42 21.50
CA ILE A 151 -8.87 0.19 21.85
C ILE A 151 -7.85 0.56 22.91
N ARG A 152 -7.96 -0.02 24.11
CA ARG A 152 -7.07 0.28 25.24
C ARG A 152 -6.80 -0.98 26.05
N GLY A 153 -5.59 -1.12 26.57
CA GLY A 153 -5.25 -2.24 27.44
C GLY A 153 -6.20 -2.31 28.63
N ASN A 154 -6.72 -3.50 28.92
CA ASN A 154 -7.57 -3.75 30.07
C ASN A 154 -6.81 -3.37 31.34
N ASN A 155 -7.46 -2.54 32.17
CA ASN A 155 -6.85 -1.99 33.38
C ASN A 155 -7.48 -2.54 34.66
N ASP A 156 -8.26 -3.62 34.55
CA ASP A 156 -8.84 -4.31 35.69
C ASP A 156 -7.74 -5.06 36.46
N GLY A 157 -7.93 -5.20 37.78
CA GLY A 157 -6.95 -5.81 38.66
C GLY A 157 -5.75 -4.90 39.00
N GLY A 158 -4.66 -5.52 39.46
CA GLY A 158 -3.42 -4.82 39.79
C GLY A 158 -2.44 -4.80 38.62
N CYS A 159 -1.55 -3.82 38.59
CA CYS A 159 -0.42 -3.77 37.66
C CYS A 159 0.85 -3.30 38.37
N GLU A 160 2.01 -3.71 37.84
CA GLU A 160 3.32 -3.30 38.34
C GLU A 160 4.04 -2.43 37.32
N GLY A 161 4.75 -1.41 37.82
CA GLY A 161 5.56 -0.49 37.04
C GLY A 161 5.08 0.95 37.05
N TYR A 162 5.99 1.88 36.74
CA TYR A 162 5.73 3.31 36.83
C TYR A 162 4.60 3.74 35.89
N ARG A 163 3.53 4.30 36.46
CA ARG A 163 2.32 4.75 35.75
C ARG A 163 1.62 3.62 34.97
N CYS A 164 1.67 2.38 35.46
CA CYS A 164 1.06 1.25 34.77
C CYS A 164 -0.45 1.40 34.52
N GLY A 165 -1.18 2.18 35.34
CA GLY A 165 -2.59 2.49 35.11
C GLY A 165 -2.88 3.45 33.95
N GLU A 166 -1.86 4.11 33.41
CA GLU A 166 -1.99 5.08 32.31
C GLU A 166 -1.75 4.38 30.97
N LYS A 167 -2.67 3.45 30.64
CA LYS A 167 -2.63 2.66 29.41
C LYS A 167 -2.80 3.54 28.18
N THR A 168 -1.99 3.28 27.15
CA THR A 168 -2.15 3.93 25.85
C THR A 168 -3.49 3.55 25.23
N ALA A 169 -4.17 4.53 24.64
CA ALA A 169 -5.47 4.37 23.97
C ALA A 169 -5.34 4.68 22.47
N ILE A 170 -5.76 3.75 21.64
CA ILE A 170 -5.84 3.89 20.18
C ILE A 170 -7.28 4.28 19.84
N LYS A 171 -7.47 5.48 19.26
CA LYS A 171 -8.80 5.97 18.85
C LYS A 171 -8.96 5.86 17.34
N VAL A 172 -10.04 5.21 16.90
CA VAL A 172 -10.42 5.07 15.50
C VAL A 172 -11.66 5.93 15.26
N SER A 173 -11.59 6.84 14.30
CA SER A 173 -12.65 7.81 14.04
C SER A 173 -12.59 8.28 12.58
N ASN A 174 -13.60 9.04 12.16
CA ASN A 174 -13.69 9.64 10.82
C ASN A 174 -13.63 8.59 9.70
N PHE A 175 -14.46 7.55 9.81
CA PHE A 175 -14.60 6.54 8.76
C PHE A 175 -15.12 7.18 7.47
N ALA A 176 -14.54 6.78 6.34
CA ALA A 176 -14.96 7.19 5.02
C ALA A 176 -15.00 5.98 4.09
N TYR A 177 -16.04 5.87 3.28
CA TYR A 177 -16.26 4.78 2.34
C TYR A 177 -16.22 5.34 0.92
N ASN A 178 -15.23 4.91 0.13
CA ASN A 178 -15.08 5.31 -1.26
C ASN A 178 -15.35 4.10 -2.16
N LEU A 179 -16.30 4.26 -3.09
CA LEU A 179 -16.66 3.22 -4.04
C LEU A 179 -15.68 3.25 -5.22
N ASP A 180 -14.93 2.17 -5.40
CA ASP A 180 -14.02 1.99 -6.52
C ASP A 180 -14.75 1.34 -7.71
N PRO A 181 -14.98 2.05 -8.83
CA PRO A 181 -15.67 1.51 -10.00
C PRO A 181 -14.90 0.37 -10.68
N ASP A 182 -13.57 0.32 -10.55
CA ASP A 182 -12.75 -0.73 -11.16
C ASP A 182 -12.90 -2.08 -10.42
N SER A 183 -13.50 -2.06 -9.22
CA SER A 183 -13.83 -3.26 -8.44
C SER A 183 -15.15 -3.93 -8.82
N PHE A 184 -15.88 -3.39 -9.82
CA PHE A 184 -17.21 -3.87 -10.19
C PHE A 184 -17.25 -5.35 -10.59
N LYS A 185 -18.13 -6.10 -9.93
CA LYS A 185 -18.48 -7.49 -10.24
C LYS A 185 -19.99 -7.64 -10.14
N HIS A 186 -20.57 -8.46 -11.00
CA HIS A 186 -22.00 -8.79 -10.95
C HIS A 186 -22.20 -10.30 -10.86
N GLY A 187 -23.33 -10.70 -10.27
CA GLY A 187 -23.80 -12.08 -10.30
C GLY A 187 -24.38 -12.43 -11.67
N ASP A 188 -25.30 -13.38 -11.72
CA ASP A 188 -25.90 -13.79 -12.99
C ASP A 188 -26.72 -12.66 -13.64
N VAL A 189 -26.51 -12.45 -14.94
CA VAL A 189 -27.24 -11.45 -15.73
C VAL A 189 -28.60 -12.03 -16.11
N THR A 190 -29.67 -11.51 -15.52
CA THR A 190 -31.04 -11.99 -15.76
C THR A 190 -31.66 -11.46 -17.05
N GLN A 191 -31.21 -10.30 -17.55
CA GLN A 191 -31.71 -9.68 -18.78
C GLN A 191 -30.61 -8.87 -19.48
N SER A 192 -30.48 -9.01 -20.80
CA SER A 192 -29.50 -8.29 -21.63
C SER A 192 -30.01 -7.98 -23.05
N ASP A 193 -31.29 -8.20 -23.31
CA ASP A 193 -31.86 -8.06 -24.64
C ASP A 193 -31.90 -6.60 -25.10
N ARG A 194 -31.65 -6.38 -26.39
CA ARG A 194 -31.75 -5.06 -27.04
C ARG A 194 -32.95 -5.05 -27.97
N GLN A 195 -33.89 -4.13 -27.76
CA GLN A 195 -35.05 -3.93 -28.62
C GLN A 195 -34.83 -2.74 -29.56
N LEU A 196 -34.96 -2.97 -30.87
CA LEU A 196 -34.94 -1.91 -31.87
C LEU A 196 -36.27 -1.15 -31.85
N VAL A 197 -36.22 0.17 -31.61
CA VAL A 197 -37.39 1.06 -31.68
C VAL A 197 -37.48 1.65 -33.09
N LYS A 198 -38.67 1.57 -33.71
CA LYS A 198 -38.97 2.12 -35.03
C LYS A 198 -39.50 3.55 -34.93
#